data_AF-A0A6G8IMU4-F1
#
_entry.id   AF-A0A6G8IMU4-F1
#
_cell.length_a   1.000
_cell.length_b   1.000
_cell.length_c   1.000
_cell.angle_alpha   90.00
_cell.angle_beta   90.00
_cell.angle_gamma   90.00
#
_symmetry.space_group_name_H-M   'P 1'
#
loop_
_entity.id
_entity.type
_entity.pdbx_description
1 polymer ?
#
loop_
_entity_poly.entity_id
_entity_poly.type
_entity_poly.pdbx_seq_one_letter_code
_entity_poly.pdbx_strand_id
1 'polypeptide(L)'
;MNIQWSDRYEFPPSLPDADPDWPLRELAAELQRLKVNVDVKMLGVPDAFPDGGWNIHKEDGVWLVYHSERGRRSRPSIFTSAFDAANFYLWIHVSNPKADNSSVGRLPRTPINK
;
A
#
# COMPACT_ATOMS: atom_id res chain seq x y z
N MET A 1 -23.16 -33.33 -12.55
CA MET A 1 -22.48 -33.43 -11.24
C MET A 1 -23.18 -32.45 -10.31
N ASN A 2 -24.02 -32.92 -9.40
CA ASN A 2 -24.73 -32.08 -8.45
C ASN A 2 -23.86 -31.90 -7.21
N ILE A 3 -23.34 -30.69 -7.00
CA ILE A 3 -22.60 -30.35 -5.78
C ILE A 3 -23.64 -30.16 -4.68
N GLN A 4 -23.72 -31.11 -3.75
CA GLN A 4 -24.50 -30.96 -2.53
C GLN A 4 -23.67 -30.14 -1.54
N TRP A 5 -24.06 -28.89 -1.33
CA TRP A 5 -23.55 -28.08 -0.23
C TRP A 5 -24.15 -28.63 1.07
N SER A 6 -23.33 -29.10 1.99
CA SER A 6 -23.82 -29.50 3.31
C SER A 6 -24.20 -28.24 4.10
N ASP A 7 -25.34 -28.26 4.80
CA ASP A 7 -25.82 -27.17 5.67
C ASP A 7 -24.90 -26.87 6.88
N ARG A 8 -23.76 -27.57 6.98
CA ARG A 8 -22.77 -27.46 8.06
C ARG A 8 -21.50 -26.74 7.62
N TYR A 9 -21.61 -25.79 6.69
CA TYR A 9 -20.48 -24.91 6.42
C TYR A 9 -20.39 -23.86 7.55
N GLU A 10 -19.66 -24.21 8.61
CA GLU A 10 -19.28 -23.26 9.64
C GLU A 10 -18.15 -22.38 9.08
N PHE A 11 -18.38 -21.07 9.04
CA PHE A 11 -17.29 -20.14 8.77
C PHE A 11 -16.19 -20.37 9.81
N PRO A 12 -14.92 -20.52 9.40
CA PRO A 12 -13.84 -20.58 10.37
C PRO A 12 -13.94 -19.34 11.26
N PRO A 13 -13.70 -19.47 12.57
CA PRO A 13 -13.70 -18.32 13.46
C PRO A 13 -12.77 -17.27 12.89
N SER A 14 -13.20 -16.00 12.93
CA SER A 14 -12.35 -14.86 12.59
C SER A 14 -11.02 -15.04 13.31
N LEU A 15 -9.93 -15.15 12.53
CA LEU A 15 -8.59 -15.22 13.07
C LEU A 15 -8.42 -14.07 14.08
N PRO A 16 -7.79 -14.30 15.24
CA PRO A 16 -7.55 -13.26 16.23
C PRO A 16 -6.91 -12.06 15.53
N ASP A 17 -7.36 -10.85 15.88
CA ASP A 17 -6.98 -9.56 15.26
C ASP A 17 -5.59 -9.67 14.64
N ALA A 18 -5.57 -9.87 13.32
CA ALA A 18 -4.33 -10.01 12.58
C ALA A 18 -3.47 -8.81 12.95
N ASP A 19 -2.24 -9.06 13.42
CA ASP A 19 -1.25 -8.05 13.80
C ASP A 19 -1.42 -6.83 12.87
N PRO A 20 -1.95 -5.69 13.35
CA PRO A 20 -2.31 -4.59 12.47
C PRO A 20 -1.08 -4.02 11.75
N ASP A 21 0.12 -4.32 12.28
CA ASP A 21 1.41 -3.89 11.77
C ASP A 21 2.10 -4.96 10.91
N TRP A 22 1.56 -6.19 10.81
CA TRP A 22 2.08 -7.24 9.92
C TRP A 22 2.30 -6.73 8.49
N PRO A 23 1.37 -5.97 7.87
CA PRO A 23 1.57 -5.49 6.50
C PRO A 23 2.71 -4.49 6.37
N LEU A 24 2.97 -3.67 7.39
CA LEU A 24 4.11 -2.75 7.39
C LEU A 24 5.44 -3.50 7.53
N ARG A 25 5.47 -4.57 8.34
CA ARG A 25 6.65 -5.42 8.48
C ARG A 25 7.00 -6.14 7.19
N GLU A 26 6.00 -6.71 6.52
CA GLU A 26 6.18 -7.34 5.21
C GLU A 26 6.61 -6.32 4.16
N LEU A 27 5.99 -5.12 4.15
CA LEU A 27 6.42 -4.03 3.28
C LEU A 27 7.88 -3.65 3.50
N ALA A 28 8.31 -3.51 4.76
CA ALA A 28 9.70 -3.20 5.10
C ALA A 28 10.66 -4.26 4.57
N ALA A 29 10.33 -5.54 4.78
CA ALA A 29 11.13 -6.66 4.29
C ALA A 29 11.23 -6.66 2.76
N GLU A 30 10.11 -6.41 2.07
CA GLU A 30 10.06 -6.37 0.60
C GLU A 30 10.83 -5.18 0.01
N LEU A 31 10.72 -3.98 0.61
CA LEU A 31 11.50 -2.81 0.19
C LEU A 31 13.01 -3.03 0.34
N GLN A 32 13.43 -3.67 1.45
CA GLN A 32 14.82 -4.06 1.66
C GLN A 32 15.28 -5.12 0.64
N ARG A 33 14.47 -6.16 0.41
CA ARG A 33 14.75 -7.24 -0.55
C ARG A 33 14.95 -6.68 -1.96
N LEU A 34 14.13 -5.70 -2.35
CA LEU A 34 14.18 -5.03 -3.66
C LEU A 34 15.19 -3.88 -3.74
N LYS A 35 15.89 -3.58 -2.65
CA LYS A 35 16.89 -2.50 -2.55
C LYS A 35 16.32 -1.12 -2.92
N VAL A 36 15.06 -0.87 -2.54
CA VAL A 36 14.44 0.44 -2.70
C VAL A 36 15.08 1.40 -1.69
N ASN A 37 15.47 2.60 -2.13
CA ASN A 37 16.08 3.61 -1.29
C ASN A 37 15.03 4.35 -0.42
N VAL A 38 14.54 3.67 0.61
CA VAL A 38 13.57 4.19 1.59
C VAL A 38 14.05 3.82 3.00
N ASP A 39 13.94 4.76 3.94
CA ASP A 39 14.14 4.44 5.36
C ASP A 39 12.93 3.69 5.90
N VAL A 40 13.04 2.35 5.96
CA VAL A 40 11.94 1.49 6.42
C VAL A 40 11.57 1.70 7.89
N LYS A 41 12.44 2.33 8.69
CA LYS A 41 12.13 2.66 10.10
C LYS A 41 11.08 3.76 10.22
N MET A 42 10.87 4.52 9.15
CA MET A 42 9.91 5.62 9.08
C MET A 42 8.53 5.17 8.57
N LEU A 43 8.35 3.90 8.21
CA LEU A 43 7.04 3.37 7.84
C LEU A 43 6.11 3.43 9.05
N GLY A 44 4.89 3.93 8.86
CA GLY A 44 3.92 4.15 9.94
C GLY A 44 4.06 5.50 10.65
N VAL A 45 5.14 6.24 10.41
CA VAL A 45 5.36 7.57 11.00
C VAL A 45 4.73 8.65 10.11
N PRO A 46 3.80 9.47 10.63
CA PRO A 46 3.20 10.55 9.85
C PRO A 46 4.24 11.62 9.53
N ASP A 47 4.19 12.12 8.28
CA ASP A 47 5.01 13.24 7.79
C ASP A 47 6.53 13.05 8.00
N ALA A 48 7.01 11.80 8.00
CA ALA A 48 8.41 11.46 8.25
C ALA A 48 9.39 12.03 7.19
N PHE A 49 8.89 12.34 5.99
CA PHE A 49 9.69 12.86 4.88
C PHE A 49 9.24 14.28 4.47
N PRO A 50 9.41 15.32 5.32
CA PRO A 50 8.85 16.66 5.08
C PRO A 50 9.41 17.37 3.83
N ASP A 51 10.64 17.02 3.44
CA ASP A 51 11.37 17.63 2.33
C ASP A 51 11.35 16.80 1.04
N GLY A 52 10.51 15.77 0.97
CA GLY A 52 10.41 14.90 -0.21
C GLY A 52 10.40 13.43 0.17
N GLY A 53 9.29 12.75 -0.10
CA GLY A 53 9.21 11.30 0.06
C GLY A 53 7.79 10.78 0.20
N TRP A 54 7.63 9.48 -0.03
CA TRP A 54 6.36 8.79 0.18
C TRP A 54 6.21 8.36 1.63
N ASN A 55 5.06 8.65 2.21
CA ASN A 55 4.69 8.30 3.58
C ASN A 55 3.53 7.29 3.56
N ILE A 56 3.49 6.44 4.58
CA ILE A 56 2.38 5.52 4.86
C ILE A 56 2.14 5.49 6.36
N HIS A 57 0.91 5.76 6.81
CA HIS A 57 0.53 5.67 8.23
C HIS A 57 -0.98 5.52 8.41
N LYS A 58 -1.40 5.20 9.63
CA LYS A 58 -2.82 5.13 10.01
C LYS A 58 -3.27 6.44 10.67
N GLU A 59 -4.35 7.03 10.20
CA GLU A 59 -4.95 8.27 10.72
C GLU A 59 -6.46 8.11 10.72
N ASP A 60 -7.13 8.45 11.84
CA ASP A 60 -8.60 8.39 11.98
C ASP A 60 -9.25 7.08 11.51
N GLY A 61 -8.57 5.95 11.74
CA GLY A 61 -9.07 4.61 11.39
C GLY A 61 -8.85 4.18 9.95
N VAL A 62 -8.29 5.05 9.09
CA VAL A 62 -7.92 4.73 7.71
C VAL A 62 -6.40 4.75 7.52
N TRP A 63 -5.93 4.09 6.47
CA TRP A 63 -4.54 4.12 6.04
C TRP A 63 -4.36 5.16 4.95
N LEU A 64 -3.36 6.01 5.13
CA LEU A 64 -3.01 7.07 4.19
C LEU A 64 -1.66 6.77 3.55
N VAL A 65 -1.61 6.91 2.23
CA VAL A 65 -0.36 6.94 1.45
C VAL A 65 -0.31 8.24 0.66
N TYR A 66 0.76 9.01 0.83
CA TYR A 66 0.91 10.33 0.18
C TYR A 66 2.38 10.68 -0.01
N HIS A 67 2.62 11.59 -0.96
CA HIS A 67 3.93 12.19 -1.14
C HIS A 67 4.00 13.49 -0.34
N SER A 68 4.97 13.62 0.56
CA SER A 68 5.25 14.87 1.24
C SER A 68 6.24 15.68 0.41
N GLU A 69 5.90 16.94 0.14
CA GLU A 69 6.77 17.88 -0.56
C GLU A 69 6.55 19.29 0.01
N ARG A 70 7.64 19.94 0.45
CA ARG A 70 7.62 21.31 1.00
C ARG A 70 6.61 21.48 2.14
N GLY A 71 6.55 20.51 3.05
CA GLY A 71 5.62 20.51 4.18
C GLY A 71 4.14 20.35 3.80
N ARG A 72 3.83 19.88 2.58
CA ARG A 72 2.46 19.61 2.13
C ARG A 72 2.30 18.14 1.75
N ARG A 73 1.15 17.57 2.15
CA ARG A 73 0.72 16.23 1.71
C ARG A 73 0.12 16.31 0.32
N SER A 74 0.72 15.63 -0.64
CA SER A 74 0.32 15.60 -2.04
C SER A 74 -0.18 14.20 -2.41
N ARG A 75 -1.25 14.14 -3.22
CA ARG A 75 -1.88 12.88 -3.69
C ARG A 75 -2.20 11.88 -2.59
N PRO A 76 -2.98 12.27 -1.56
CA PRO A 76 -3.41 11.31 -0.55
C PRO A 76 -4.25 10.22 -1.21
N SER A 77 -3.86 8.98 -0.97
CA SER A 77 -4.60 7.77 -1.29
C SER A 77 -5.05 7.15 0.02
N ILE A 78 -6.34 6.86 0.13
CA ILE A 78 -7.00 6.43 1.38
C ILE A 78 -7.39 4.98 1.23
N PHE A 79 -7.07 4.16 2.23
CA PHE A 79 -7.36 2.73 2.24
C PHE A 79 -7.99 2.34 3.57
N THR A 80 -8.94 1.41 3.54
CA THR A 80 -9.50 0.79 4.75
C THR A 80 -8.67 -0.41 5.22
N SER A 81 -7.82 -0.94 4.34
CA SER A 81 -6.96 -2.10 4.58
C SER A 81 -5.48 -1.70 4.61
N ALA A 82 -4.78 -2.14 5.65
CA ALA A 82 -3.33 -2.00 5.79
C ALA A 82 -2.58 -2.71 4.64
N PHE A 83 -3.10 -3.87 4.22
CA PHE A 83 -2.54 -4.67 3.13
C PHE A 83 -2.61 -3.93 1.78
N ASP A 84 -3.74 -3.29 1.49
CA ASP A 84 -3.91 -2.54 0.23
C ASP A 84 -3.02 -1.29 0.21
N ALA A 85 -2.93 -0.58 1.33
CA ALA A 85 -2.04 0.57 1.48
C ALA A 85 -0.57 0.17 1.27
N ALA A 86 -0.14 -0.94 1.87
CA ALA A 86 1.22 -1.46 1.73
C ALA A 86 1.54 -1.86 0.29
N ASN A 87 0.64 -2.58 -0.38
CA ASN A 87 0.82 -2.96 -1.78
C ASN A 87 0.86 -1.74 -2.71
N PHE A 88 0.03 -0.74 -2.45
CA PHE A 88 0.06 0.51 -3.21
C PHE A 88 1.38 1.27 -3.00
N TYR A 89 1.87 1.35 -1.76
CA TYR A 89 3.16 1.96 -1.44
C TYR A 89 4.31 1.24 -2.17
N LEU A 90 4.35 -0.09 -2.11
CA LEU A 90 5.32 -0.90 -2.83
C LEU A 90 5.24 -0.64 -4.34
N TRP A 91 4.03 -0.66 -4.89
CA TRP A 91 3.76 -0.42 -6.30
C TRP A 91 4.36 0.91 -6.78
N ILE A 92 4.19 2.00 -6.02
CA ILE A 92 4.76 3.31 -6.35
C ILE A 92 6.28 3.25 -6.56
N HIS A 93 6.99 2.51 -5.71
CA HIS A 93 8.45 2.41 -5.78
C HIS A 93 8.95 1.47 -6.87
N VAL A 94 8.25 0.37 -7.13
CA VAL A 94 8.71 -0.66 -8.08
C VAL A 94 8.26 -0.40 -9.52
N SER A 95 7.12 0.25 -9.72
CA SER A 95 6.56 0.47 -11.06
C SER A 95 7.23 1.61 -11.82
N ASN A 96 8.20 2.30 -11.18
CA ASN A 96 8.87 3.49 -11.68
C ASN A 96 7.89 4.38 -12.48
N PRO A 97 6.73 4.74 -11.87
CA PRO A 97 5.78 5.62 -12.53
C PRO A 97 6.61 6.85 -12.89
N LYS A 98 6.66 7.21 -14.18
CA LYS A 98 7.43 8.37 -14.63
C LYS A 98 7.14 9.51 -13.67
N ALA A 99 8.14 10.34 -13.35
CA ALA A 99 8.03 11.45 -12.39
C ALA A 99 6.99 12.53 -12.79
N ASP A 100 6.07 12.22 -13.70
CA ASP A 100 4.89 12.99 -14.00
C ASP A 100 3.77 12.69 -13.00
N ASN A 101 3.15 13.77 -12.58
CA ASN A 101 1.98 13.88 -11.73
C ASN A 101 0.73 13.08 -12.21
N SER A 102 0.79 12.36 -13.33
CA SER A 102 -0.32 11.69 -14.00
C SER A 102 -0.20 10.17 -14.10
N SER A 103 0.93 9.58 -13.72
CA SER A 103 1.20 8.15 -13.91
C SER A 103 0.79 7.28 -12.71
N VAL A 104 0.69 7.85 -11.51
CA VAL A 104 0.18 7.16 -10.31
C VAL A 104 -1.31 6.84 -10.49
N GLY A 105 -1.70 5.56 -10.41
CA GLY A 105 -3.07 5.06 -10.58
C GLY A 105 -3.51 4.71 -12.01
N ARG A 106 -2.67 4.84 -13.04
CA ARG A 106 -3.04 4.41 -14.41
C ARG A 106 -2.65 2.96 -14.67
N LEU A 107 -3.64 2.14 -15.02
CA LEU A 107 -3.39 0.81 -15.60
C LEU A 107 -2.54 0.94 -16.89
N PRO A 108 -1.61 0.01 -17.14
CA PRO A 108 -0.85 -0.02 -18.38
C PRO A 108 -1.80 -0.01 -19.57
N ARG A 109 -1.70 0.98 -20.45
CA ARG A 109 -2.48 0.99 -21.70
C ARG A 109 -1.77 0.07 -22.68
N THR A 110 -2.42 -1.02 -23.07
CA THR A 110 -1.94 -1.86 -24.16
C THR A 110 -1.81 -1.01 -25.43
N PRO A 111 -0.66 -0.98 -26.11
CA PRO A 111 -0.54 -0.27 -27.37
C PRO A 111 -1.50 -0.91 -28.38
N ILE A 112 -2.44 -0.12 -28.88
CA ILE A 112 -3.27 -0.51 -30.03
C ILE A 112 -2.36 -0.37 -31.25
N ASN A 113 -1.81 -1.48 -31.73
CA ASN A 113 -1.18 -1.52 -33.04
C ASN A 113 -2.25 -1.16 -34.09
N LYS A 114 -2.01 -0.06 -34.82
CA LYS A 114 -2.74 0.27 -36.04
C LYS A 114 -2.01 -0.31 -37.23
#